data_AF-A0A956I7P9-F1
#
_entry.id   AF-A0A956I7P9-F1
#
_cell.length_a   1.000
_cell.length_b   1.000
_cell.length_c   1.000
_cell.angle_alpha   90.00
_cell.angle_beta   90.00
_cell.angle_gamma   90.00
#
_symmetry.space_group_name_H-M   'P 1'
#
loop_
_entity.id
_entity.type
_entity.pdbx_description
1 polymer ?
#
loop_
_entity_poly.entity_id
_entity_poly.type
_entity_poly.pdbx_seq_one_letter_code
_entity_poly.pdbx_strand_id
1 'polypeptide(L)'
;KDFFPTISFRRVKGVFRQAGYRDRIATLLALICTEAPREIVKDGERELFVALGPRCLPQGAPTSPAITNIVCFRLDRRLTGLAKKLGWRYTRYADDLTFSLPAEHVGAPKLGLLLGSVGRVVADEGFRVHPRKTRVARSGGRQAVTGLVVNGAASPRVPREIRREIRAVLHNLKHGKPLRDGENLHRIAGYVAYVHMTDPELGKSLRKQLEALDAV
;
A
#
# COMPACT_ATOMS: atom_id res chain seq x y z
N LYS A 1 2.35 -3.60 11.75
CA LYS A 1 3.25 -2.62 12.39
C LYS A 1 4.67 -3.05 12.05
N ASP A 2 5.52 -2.12 11.62
CA ASP A 2 6.93 -2.38 11.28
C ASP A 2 7.11 -3.57 10.33
N PHE A 3 6.33 -3.59 9.25
CA PHE A 3 6.11 -4.78 8.40
C PHE A 3 7.38 -5.35 7.77
N PHE A 4 8.17 -4.53 7.08
CA PHE A 4 9.43 -4.98 6.46
C PHE A 4 10.45 -5.47 7.53
N PRO A 5 10.66 -4.74 8.65
CA PRO A 5 11.50 -5.23 9.75
C PRO A 5 11.12 -6.59 10.34
N THR A 6 9.84 -7.00 10.31
CA THR A 6 9.46 -8.34 10.82
C THR A 6 9.81 -9.48 9.86
N ILE A 7 10.25 -9.18 8.64
CA ILE A 7 10.70 -10.18 7.66
C ILE A 7 12.22 -10.33 7.78
N SER A 8 12.63 -11.22 8.68
CA SER A 8 14.04 -11.45 9.02
C SER A 8 14.80 -12.22 7.93
N PHE A 9 16.13 -12.16 8.00
CA PHE A 9 17.04 -12.99 7.19
C PHE A 9 16.63 -14.47 7.14
N ARG A 10 16.21 -15.05 8.27
CA ARG A 10 15.80 -16.46 8.33
C ARG A 10 14.57 -16.74 7.47
N ARG A 11 13.58 -15.83 7.46
CA ARG A 11 12.38 -15.94 6.62
C ARG A 11 12.74 -15.83 5.14
N VAL A 12 13.61 -14.87 4.80
CA VAL A 12 14.08 -14.68 3.41
C VAL A 12 14.90 -15.88 2.92
N LYS A 13 15.82 -16.42 3.74
CA LYS A 13 16.52 -17.67 3.44
C LYS A 13 15.55 -18.83 3.25
N GLY A 14 14.50 -18.91 4.07
CA GLY A 14 13.42 -19.88 3.94
C GLY A 14 12.71 -19.81 2.59
N VAL A 15 12.44 -18.61 2.07
CA VAL A 15 11.86 -18.41 0.73
C VAL A 15 12.74 -19.03 -0.35
N PHE A 16 14.05 -18.75 -0.35
CA PHE A 16 14.95 -19.31 -1.36
C PHE A 16 15.12 -20.83 -1.21
N ARG A 17 15.17 -21.35 0.02
CA ARG A 17 15.18 -22.81 0.25
C ARG A 17 13.92 -23.48 -0.30
N GLN A 18 12.76 -22.87 -0.08
CA GLN A 18 11.49 -23.38 -0.59
C GLN A 18 11.41 -23.32 -2.12
N ALA A 19 12.09 -22.36 -2.75
CA ALA A 19 12.24 -22.28 -4.20
C ALA A 19 13.22 -23.31 -4.78
N GLY A 20 13.84 -24.16 -3.96
CA GLY A 20 14.73 -25.25 -4.40
C GLY A 20 16.23 -24.93 -4.35
N TYR A 21 16.63 -23.75 -3.86
CA TYR A 21 18.06 -23.42 -3.73
C TYR A 21 18.72 -24.19 -2.60
N ARG A 22 19.95 -24.68 -2.85
CA ARG A 22 20.82 -25.29 -1.82
C ARG A 22 21.12 -24.28 -0.70
N ASP A 23 21.39 -24.78 0.50
CA ASP A 23 21.49 -23.93 1.70
C ASP A 23 22.54 -22.80 1.60
N ARG A 24 23.71 -23.08 0.98
CA ARG A 24 24.75 -22.06 0.76
C ARG A 24 24.26 -20.94 -0.17
N ILE A 25 23.60 -21.30 -1.28
CA ILE A 25 23.06 -20.32 -2.24
C ILE A 25 21.92 -19.53 -1.63
N ALA A 26 20.99 -20.19 -0.94
CA ALA A 26 19.90 -19.53 -0.23
C ALA A 26 20.41 -18.53 0.83
N THR A 27 21.54 -18.85 1.48
CA THR A 27 22.20 -17.95 2.42
C THR A 27 22.74 -16.70 1.71
N LEU A 28 23.48 -16.87 0.62
CA LEU A 28 24.03 -15.74 -0.16
C LEU A 28 22.91 -14.83 -0.68
N LEU A 29 21.86 -15.40 -1.28
CA LEU A 29 20.72 -14.63 -1.79
C LEU A 29 20.00 -13.87 -0.66
N ALA A 30 19.81 -14.51 0.50
CA ALA A 30 19.22 -13.86 1.66
C ALA A 30 20.10 -12.74 2.22
N LEU A 31 21.43 -12.88 2.19
CA LEU A 31 22.35 -11.82 2.61
C LEU A 31 22.26 -10.59 1.69
N ILE A 32 22.14 -10.80 0.38
CA ILE A 32 21.99 -9.71 -0.61
C ILE A 32 20.63 -9.02 -0.45
N CYS A 33 19.57 -9.78 -0.13
CA CYS A 33 18.22 -9.24 -0.05
C CYS A 33 17.86 -8.63 1.32
N THR A 34 18.73 -8.75 2.32
CA THR A 34 18.44 -8.28 3.69
C THR A 34 19.55 -7.40 4.21
N GLU A 35 19.23 -6.48 5.08
CA GLU A 35 20.19 -5.55 5.69
C GLU A 35 19.84 -5.38 7.17
N ALA A 36 20.87 -5.18 8.01
CA ALA A 36 20.66 -4.76 9.39
C ALA A 36 20.32 -3.26 9.38
N PRO A 37 19.27 -2.80 10.07
CA PRO A 37 19.04 -1.38 10.30
C PRO A 37 20.28 -0.77 10.96
N ARG A 38 20.73 0.39 10.46
CA ARG A 38 21.92 1.08 10.99
C ARG A 38 21.63 2.53 11.32
N GLU A 39 22.37 3.05 12.28
CA GLU A 39 22.43 4.47 12.62
C GLU A 39 23.86 4.97 12.40
N ILE A 40 23.97 6.23 11.97
CA ILE A 40 25.26 6.90 11.81
C ILE A 40 25.59 7.57 13.14
N VAL A 41 26.70 7.16 13.75
CA VAL A 41 27.20 7.72 15.00
C VAL A 41 28.54 8.39 14.72
N LYS A 42 28.74 9.61 15.26
CA LYS A 42 30.02 10.31 15.17
C LYS A 42 30.89 9.97 16.37
N ASP A 43 32.11 9.53 16.11
CA ASP A 43 33.18 9.33 17.09
C ASP A 43 34.37 10.21 16.68
N GLY A 44 34.42 11.42 17.25
CA GLY A 44 35.29 12.49 16.78
C GLY A 44 34.95 12.91 15.34
N GLU A 45 35.94 12.81 14.44
CA GLU A 45 35.76 13.07 13.00
C GLU A 45 35.28 11.84 12.22
N ARG A 46 35.19 10.66 12.85
CA ARG A 46 34.81 9.42 12.16
C ARG A 46 33.29 9.21 12.21
N GLU A 47 32.73 8.85 11.07
CA GLU A 47 31.34 8.36 10.98
C GLU A 47 31.33 6.83 11.03
N LEU A 48 30.62 6.29 12.01
CA LEU A 48 30.45 4.85 12.22
C LEU A 48 29.01 4.44 11.90
N PHE A 49 28.85 3.30 11.23
CA PHE A 49 27.54 2.73 10.88
C PHE A 49 27.21 1.58 11.84
N VAL A 50 26.53 1.90 12.94
CA VAL A 50 26.25 0.94 14.01
C VAL A 50 24.97 0.18 13.70
N ALA A 51 25.03 -1.16 13.74
CA ALA A 51 23.86 -2.00 13.55
C ALA A 51 22.94 -1.95 14.79
N LEU A 52 21.67 -1.62 14.57
CA LEU A 52 20.66 -1.51 15.62
C LEU A 52 19.92 -2.83 15.90
N GLY A 53 20.16 -3.87 15.09
CA GLY A 53 19.46 -5.13 15.20
C GLY A 53 19.81 -6.15 14.12
N PRO A 54 19.07 -7.27 14.06
CA PRO A 54 19.29 -8.31 13.08
C PRO A 54 18.91 -7.87 11.66
N ARG A 55 19.40 -8.60 10.65
CA ARG A 55 19.06 -8.35 9.24
C ARG A 55 17.59 -8.62 8.96
N CYS A 56 16.95 -7.71 8.25
CA CYS A 56 15.57 -7.80 7.77
C CYS A 56 15.46 -7.30 6.33
N LEU A 57 14.28 -7.38 5.72
CA LEU A 57 14.05 -6.73 4.44
C LEU A 57 14.18 -5.20 4.58
N PRO A 58 15.04 -4.53 3.80
CA PRO A 58 15.11 -3.09 3.78
C PRO A 58 13.93 -2.48 3.01
N GLN A 59 13.48 -1.32 3.44
CA GLN A 59 12.50 -0.52 2.71
C GLN A 59 13.18 0.10 1.48
N GLY A 60 12.54 0.01 0.31
CA GLY A 60 13.06 0.57 -0.95
C GLY A 60 13.93 -0.37 -1.78
N ALA A 61 14.35 -1.54 -1.27
CA ALA A 61 15.06 -2.50 -2.11
C ALA A 61 14.12 -3.14 -3.14
N PRO A 62 14.57 -3.34 -4.39
CA PRO A 62 13.73 -3.83 -5.48
C PRO A 62 13.24 -5.27 -5.27
N THR A 63 13.95 -6.06 -4.46
CA THR A 63 13.60 -7.45 -4.15
C THR A 63 12.56 -7.55 -3.02
N SER A 64 12.48 -6.55 -2.14
CA SER A 64 11.64 -6.59 -0.94
C SER A 64 10.14 -6.79 -1.25
N PRO A 65 9.52 -6.13 -2.24
CA PRO A 65 8.10 -6.34 -2.55
C PRO A 65 7.77 -7.78 -2.96
N ALA A 66 8.60 -8.38 -3.82
CA ALA A 66 8.40 -9.75 -4.31
C ALA A 66 8.55 -10.78 -3.18
N ILE A 67 9.63 -10.66 -2.39
CA ILE A 67 9.89 -11.56 -1.26
C ILE A 67 8.75 -11.46 -0.24
N THR A 68 8.28 -10.25 0.04
CA THR A 68 7.20 -10.02 1.00
C THR A 68 5.88 -10.68 0.57
N ASN A 69 5.54 -10.61 -0.72
CA ASN A 69 4.37 -11.32 -1.25
C ASN A 69 4.49 -12.84 -1.10
N ILE A 70 5.67 -13.41 -1.32
CA ILE A 70 5.90 -14.85 -1.11
C ILE A 70 5.75 -15.21 0.37
N VAL A 71 6.36 -14.42 1.26
CA VAL A 71 6.27 -14.64 2.72
C VAL A 71 4.81 -14.56 3.21
N CYS A 72 4.00 -13.66 2.64
CA CYS A 72 2.59 -13.50 2.99
C CYS A 72 1.66 -14.55 2.36
N PHE A 73 2.14 -15.45 1.51
CA PHE A 73 1.27 -16.40 0.80
C PHE A 73 0.41 -17.26 1.74
N ARG A 74 1.00 -17.77 2.83
CA ARG A 74 0.27 -18.57 3.84
C ARG A 74 -0.74 -17.72 4.61
N LEU A 75 -0.37 -16.50 4.98
CA LEU A 75 -1.26 -15.51 5.59
C LEU A 75 -2.48 -15.26 4.70
N ASP A 76 -2.25 -14.96 3.42
CA ASP A 76 -3.29 -14.66 2.44
C ASP A 76 -4.27 -15.82 2.27
N ARG A 77 -3.78 -17.07 2.20
CA ARG A 77 -4.64 -18.27 2.14
C ARG A 77 -5.52 -18.39 3.37
N ARG A 78 -4.97 -18.20 4.57
CA ARG A 78 -5.73 -18.31 5.84
C ARG A 78 -6.77 -17.20 5.95
N LEU A 79 -6.40 -15.96 5.64
CA LEU A 79 -7.31 -14.81 5.68
C LEU A 79 -8.41 -14.92 4.63
N THR A 80 -8.10 -15.41 3.42
CA THR A 80 -9.09 -15.68 2.38
C THR A 80 -10.12 -16.73 2.84
N GLY A 81 -9.65 -17.85 3.42
CA GLY A 81 -10.53 -18.88 3.96
C GLY A 81 -11.39 -18.38 5.12
N LEU A 82 -10.80 -17.61 6.04
CA LEU A 82 -11.51 -16.96 7.15
C LEU A 82 -12.59 -16.01 6.63
N ALA A 83 -12.25 -15.13 5.70
CA ALA A 83 -13.17 -14.16 5.11
C ALA A 83 -14.34 -14.88 4.45
N LYS A 84 -14.06 -15.88 3.59
CA LYS A 84 -15.10 -16.69 2.93
C LYS A 84 -16.03 -17.35 3.96
N LYS A 85 -15.49 -17.97 5.01
CA LYS A 85 -16.28 -18.63 6.07
C LYS A 85 -17.20 -17.66 6.81
N LEU A 86 -16.77 -16.41 6.98
CA LEU A 86 -17.54 -15.38 7.68
C LEU A 86 -18.42 -14.52 6.75
N GLY A 87 -18.41 -14.77 5.43
CA GLY A 87 -19.16 -13.98 4.45
C GLY A 87 -18.51 -12.64 4.07
N TRP A 88 -17.22 -12.47 4.35
CA TRP A 88 -16.44 -11.27 4.00
C TRP A 88 -15.62 -11.49 2.72
N ARG A 89 -15.27 -10.39 2.06
CA ARG A 89 -14.27 -10.33 0.99
C ARG A 89 -12.98 -9.77 1.57
N TYR A 90 -11.85 -10.37 1.20
CA TYR A 90 -10.53 -9.99 1.65
C TYR A 90 -9.68 -9.53 0.47
N THR A 91 -8.99 -8.41 0.62
CA THR A 91 -7.97 -7.93 -0.32
C THR A 91 -6.74 -7.43 0.46
N ARG A 92 -5.56 -7.57 -0.13
CA ARG A 92 -4.30 -7.09 0.43
C ARG A 92 -3.57 -6.22 -0.58
N TYR A 93 -3.01 -5.10 -0.11
CA TYR A 93 -2.05 -4.29 -0.84
C TYR A 93 -0.85 -4.05 0.08
N ALA A 94 0.31 -4.63 -0.24
CA ALA A 94 1.46 -4.64 0.66
C ALA A 94 1.09 -5.13 2.09
N ASP A 95 1.19 -4.28 3.11
CA ASP A 95 0.80 -4.55 4.50
C ASP A 95 -0.65 -4.16 4.83
N ASP A 96 -1.34 -3.46 3.94
CA ASP A 96 -2.73 -3.06 4.14
C ASP A 96 -3.67 -4.23 3.84
N LEU A 97 -4.40 -4.64 4.88
CA LEU A 97 -5.44 -5.66 4.80
C LEU A 97 -6.81 -4.98 4.79
N THR A 98 -7.61 -5.25 3.76
CA THR A 98 -8.97 -4.73 3.65
C THR A 98 -9.97 -5.87 3.69
N PHE A 99 -11.03 -5.69 4.48
CA PHE A 99 -12.16 -6.60 4.57
C PHE A 99 -13.45 -5.83 4.29
N SER A 100 -14.28 -6.35 3.39
CA SER A 100 -15.56 -5.75 3.03
C SER A 100 -16.67 -6.78 3.02
N LEU A 101 -17.89 -6.34 3.29
CA LEU A 101 -19.09 -7.16 3.11
C LEU A 101 -19.65 -6.93 1.70
N PRO A 102 -20.29 -7.94 1.11
CA PRO A 102 -21.07 -7.77 -0.12
C PRO A 102 -22.19 -6.73 0.06
N ALA A 103 -22.61 -6.09 -1.04
CA ALA A 103 -23.64 -5.04 -1.00
C ALA A 103 -25.00 -5.61 -0.56
N GLU A 104 -25.24 -6.88 -0.88
CA GLU A 104 -26.41 -7.68 -0.55
C GLU A 104 -26.40 -8.24 0.88
N HIS A 105 -25.36 -7.97 1.68
CA HIS A 105 -25.29 -8.47 3.05
C HIS A 105 -26.41 -7.88 3.93
N VAL A 106 -27.17 -8.76 4.57
CA VAL A 106 -28.24 -8.41 5.52
C VAL A 106 -27.82 -8.79 6.94
N GLY A 107 -28.00 -7.86 7.88
CA GLY A 107 -27.77 -8.08 9.31
C GLY A 107 -26.56 -7.33 9.88
N ALA A 108 -26.31 -7.55 11.16
CA ALA A 108 -25.20 -6.92 11.85
C ALA A 108 -23.86 -7.54 11.43
N PRO A 109 -22.84 -6.75 11.07
CA PRO A 109 -21.53 -7.27 10.75
C PRO A 109 -20.94 -7.96 11.99
N LYS A 110 -20.53 -9.22 11.86
CA LYS A 110 -19.83 -10.00 12.91
C LYS A 110 -18.40 -9.48 13.14
N LEU A 111 -18.26 -8.18 13.41
CA LEU A 111 -17.01 -7.44 13.41
C LEU A 111 -16.05 -7.90 14.50
N GLY A 112 -16.53 -8.13 15.72
CA GLY A 112 -15.68 -8.61 16.82
C GLY A 112 -15.04 -9.97 16.50
N LEU A 113 -15.83 -10.88 15.93
CA LEU A 113 -15.36 -12.19 15.49
C LEU A 113 -14.32 -12.07 14.37
N LEU A 114 -14.55 -11.19 13.39
CA LEU A 114 -13.60 -10.91 12.32
C LEU A 114 -12.28 -10.36 12.89
N LEU A 115 -12.34 -9.27 13.66
CA LEU A 115 -11.14 -8.60 14.19
C LEU A 115 -10.32 -9.53 15.09
N GLY A 116 -10.96 -10.28 15.98
CA GLY A 116 -10.29 -11.25 16.84
C GLY A 116 -9.66 -12.41 16.05
N SER A 117 -10.33 -12.90 15.00
CA SER A 117 -9.82 -14.00 14.18
C SER A 117 -8.69 -13.54 13.25
N VAL A 118 -8.82 -12.37 12.63
CA VAL A 118 -7.76 -11.75 11.82
C VAL A 118 -6.54 -11.48 12.70
N GLY A 119 -6.73 -10.89 13.89
CA GLY A 119 -5.64 -10.64 14.84
C GLY A 119 -4.84 -11.89 15.18
N ARG A 120 -5.53 -13.01 15.47
CA ARG A 120 -4.90 -14.32 15.72
C ARG A 120 -4.13 -14.82 14.49
N VAL A 121 -4.77 -14.85 13.32
CA VAL A 121 -4.11 -15.33 12.09
C VAL A 121 -2.87 -14.50 11.76
N VAL A 122 -2.94 -13.17 11.89
CA VAL A 122 -1.81 -12.27 11.65
C VAL A 122 -0.68 -12.53 12.66
N ALA A 123 -1.00 -12.73 13.93
CA ALA A 123 -0.02 -13.04 14.98
C ALA A 123 0.68 -14.40 14.73
N ASP A 124 -0.08 -15.43 14.39
CA ASP A 124 0.43 -16.77 14.10
C ASP A 124 1.40 -16.78 12.90
N GLU A 125 1.23 -15.87 11.94
CA GLU A 125 2.12 -15.73 10.77
C GLU A 125 3.32 -14.79 11.04
N GLY A 126 3.53 -14.41 12.32
CA GLY A 126 4.67 -13.61 12.77
C GLY A 126 4.54 -12.12 12.47
N PHE A 127 3.31 -11.61 12.34
CA PHE A 127 3.02 -10.19 12.09
C PHE A 127 2.20 -9.59 13.23
N ARG A 128 2.08 -8.26 13.22
CA ARG A 128 1.27 -7.53 14.21
C ARG A 128 0.38 -6.50 13.53
N VAL A 129 -0.92 -6.56 13.80
CA VAL A 129 -1.87 -5.52 13.37
C VAL A 129 -1.50 -4.19 14.03
N HIS A 130 -1.62 -3.08 13.30
CA HIS A 130 -1.32 -1.75 13.83
C HIS A 130 -2.60 -1.09 14.37
N PRO A 131 -2.83 -1.00 15.70
CA PRO A 131 -4.13 -0.59 16.25
C PRO A 131 -4.58 0.81 15.80
N ARG A 132 -3.64 1.78 15.77
CA ARG A 132 -3.93 3.16 15.30
C ARG A 132 -4.27 3.27 13.81
N LYS A 133 -3.88 2.27 12.99
CA LYS A 133 -4.23 2.23 11.56
C LYS A 133 -5.48 1.39 11.30
N THR A 134 -5.90 0.55 12.24
CA THR A 134 -7.13 -0.25 12.14
C THR A 134 -8.35 0.67 12.23
N ARG A 135 -9.19 0.64 11.19
CA ARG A 135 -10.36 1.51 11.06
C ARG A 135 -11.53 0.69 10.55
N VAL A 136 -12.74 1.08 10.97
CA VAL A 136 -13.99 0.47 10.52
C VAL A 136 -14.83 1.57 9.87
N ALA A 137 -14.98 1.51 8.55
CA ALA A 137 -15.71 2.51 7.79
C ALA A 137 -17.14 2.03 7.49
N ARG A 138 -18.15 2.78 7.98
CA ARG A 138 -19.57 2.48 7.77
C ARG A 138 -20.12 3.20 6.53
N SER A 139 -21.26 2.73 6.01
CA SER A 139 -21.90 3.25 4.80
C SER A 139 -22.26 4.73 4.86
N GLY A 140 -22.62 5.24 6.05
CA GLY A 140 -22.97 6.66 6.25
C GLY A 140 -21.78 7.63 6.23
N GLY A 141 -20.54 7.14 6.11
CA GLY A 141 -19.33 7.95 6.07
C GLY A 141 -18.47 7.67 4.85
N ARG A 142 -17.43 8.47 4.64
CA ARG A 142 -16.45 8.23 3.57
C ARG A 142 -15.70 6.91 3.81
N GLN A 143 -15.70 6.05 2.81
CA GLN A 143 -14.97 4.79 2.74
C GLN A 143 -13.83 4.96 1.73
N ALA A 144 -12.59 4.78 2.18
CA ALA A 144 -11.43 4.88 1.32
C ALA A 144 -10.50 3.67 1.52
N VAL A 145 -10.00 3.13 0.42
CA VAL A 145 -9.06 2.01 0.38
C VAL A 145 -7.91 2.42 -0.52
N THR A 146 -6.67 2.31 -0.03
CA THR A 146 -5.44 2.65 -0.77
C THR A 146 -5.50 3.99 -1.51
N GLY A 147 -6.10 5.01 -0.88
CA GLY A 147 -6.22 6.36 -1.46
C GLY A 147 -7.40 6.59 -2.41
N LEU A 148 -8.20 5.56 -2.72
CA LEU A 148 -9.40 5.64 -3.55
C LEU A 148 -10.67 5.62 -2.70
N VAL A 149 -11.66 6.43 -3.09
CA VAL A 149 -12.99 6.42 -2.47
C VAL A 149 -13.81 5.29 -3.08
N VAL A 150 -14.37 4.43 -2.22
CA VAL A 150 -15.10 3.21 -2.61
C VAL A 150 -16.57 3.23 -2.18
N ASN A 151 -17.10 4.39 -1.80
CA ASN A 151 -18.50 4.54 -1.41
C ASN A 151 -19.48 4.23 -2.55
N GLY A 152 -20.51 3.43 -2.24
CA GLY A 152 -21.66 3.16 -3.10
C GLY A 152 -21.40 2.08 -4.15
N ALA A 153 -22.30 1.96 -5.12
CA ALA A 153 -22.19 1.00 -6.23
C ALA A 153 -21.29 1.48 -7.39
N ALA A 154 -20.82 2.73 -7.33
CA ALA A 154 -19.94 3.29 -8.36
C ALA A 154 -18.51 2.74 -8.24
N SER A 155 -17.79 2.74 -9.35
CA SER A 155 -16.37 2.36 -9.41
C SER A 155 -15.53 3.17 -8.39
N PRO A 156 -14.42 2.58 -7.88
CA PRO A 156 -13.45 3.30 -7.07
C PRO A 156 -13.00 4.57 -7.78
N ARG A 157 -12.91 5.67 -7.03
CA ARG A 157 -12.65 6.99 -7.63
C ARG A 157 -11.64 7.79 -6.84
N VAL A 158 -10.90 8.63 -7.54
CA VAL A 158 -10.01 9.61 -6.91
C VAL A 158 -10.82 10.54 -5.97
N PRO A 159 -10.30 10.84 -4.76
CA PRO A 159 -10.83 11.84 -3.84
C PRO A 159 -11.36 13.10 -4.50
N ARG A 160 -12.48 13.63 -3.99
CA ARG A 160 -13.10 14.86 -4.51
C ARG A 160 -12.14 16.05 -4.39
N GLU A 161 -11.31 16.06 -3.35
CA GLU A 161 -10.35 17.11 -3.06
C GLU A 161 -9.32 17.22 -4.19
N ILE A 162 -8.69 16.10 -4.56
CA ILE A 162 -7.73 16.04 -5.67
C ILE A 162 -8.39 16.46 -6.99
N ARG A 163 -9.61 15.97 -7.28
CA ARG A 163 -10.32 16.35 -8.52
C ARG A 163 -10.67 17.84 -8.56
N ARG A 164 -10.98 18.46 -7.42
CA ARG A 164 -11.23 19.90 -7.31
C ARG A 164 -9.95 20.71 -7.51
N GLU A 165 -8.85 20.26 -6.93
CA GLU A 165 -7.53 20.88 -7.11
C GLU A 165 -7.13 20.91 -8.59
N ILE A 166 -7.19 19.77 -9.29
CA ILE A 166 -6.88 19.69 -10.72
C ILE A 166 -7.74 20.67 -11.53
N ARG A 167 -9.06 20.70 -11.29
CA ARG A 167 -9.97 21.62 -12.00
C ARG A 167 -9.65 23.08 -11.71
N ALA A 168 -9.31 23.42 -10.48
CA ALA A 168 -8.96 24.79 -10.11
C ALA A 168 -7.68 25.24 -10.82
N VAL A 169 -6.66 24.38 -10.90
CA VAL A 169 -5.41 24.69 -11.59
C VAL A 169 -5.64 24.85 -13.10
N LEU A 170 -6.32 23.90 -13.74
CA LEU A 170 -6.65 23.99 -15.17
C LEU A 170 -7.49 25.24 -15.49
N HIS A 171 -8.43 25.59 -14.62
CA HIS A 171 -9.23 26.81 -14.76
C HIS A 171 -8.35 28.07 -14.67
N ASN A 172 -7.44 28.13 -13.71
CA ASN A 172 -6.53 29.27 -13.55
C ASN A 172 -5.63 29.46 -14.77
N LEU A 173 -5.03 28.38 -15.26
CA LEU A 173 -4.19 28.39 -16.45
C LEU A 173 -4.95 28.85 -17.69
N LYS A 174 -6.18 28.37 -17.88
CA LYS A 174 -7.06 28.81 -18.97
C LYS A 174 -7.33 30.32 -18.95
N HIS A 175 -7.29 30.95 -17.79
CA HIS A 175 -7.48 32.40 -17.63
C HIS A 175 -6.15 33.16 -17.55
N GLY A 176 -5.03 32.56 -17.97
CA GLY A 176 -3.72 33.19 -18.00
C GLY A 176 -3.10 33.44 -16.63
N LYS A 177 -3.62 32.83 -15.56
CA LYS A 177 -3.01 32.93 -14.23
C LYS A 177 -1.82 31.98 -14.14
N PRO A 178 -0.72 32.41 -13.49
CA PRO A 178 0.43 31.54 -13.29
C PRO A 178 0.08 30.35 -12.38
N LEU A 179 0.88 29.30 -12.49
CA LEU A 179 0.93 28.23 -11.51
C LEU A 179 1.32 28.79 -10.14
N ARG A 180 0.79 28.20 -9.07
CA ARG A 180 1.22 28.54 -7.70
C ARG A 180 2.61 27.98 -7.42
N ASP A 181 3.28 28.54 -6.42
CA ASP A 181 4.58 28.01 -5.97
C ASP A 181 4.50 26.53 -5.64
N GLY A 182 5.36 25.73 -6.28
CA GLY A 182 5.41 24.27 -6.14
C GLY A 182 4.41 23.49 -7.01
N GLU A 183 3.59 24.16 -7.82
CA GLU A 183 2.80 23.52 -8.88
C GLU A 183 3.62 23.38 -10.17
N ASN A 184 3.49 22.23 -10.82
CA ASN A 184 4.16 21.92 -12.09
C ASN A 184 3.17 21.18 -12.99
N LEU A 185 3.16 21.50 -14.29
CA LEU A 185 2.38 20.81 -15.32
C LEU A 185 2.58 19.29 -15.31
N HIS A 186 3.81 18.79 -15.12
CA HIS A 186 4.07 17.34 -15.02
C HIS A 186 3.36 16.69 -13.83
N ARG A 187 3.26 17.40 -12.70
CA ARG A 187 2.54 16.92 -11.51
C ARG A 187 1.04 16.84 -11.80
N ILE A 188 0.49 17.87 -12.47
CA ILE A 188 -0.92 17.92 -12.86
C ILE A 188 -1.22 16.80 -13.87
N ALA A 189 -0.35 16.60 -14.86
CA ALA A 189 -0.44 15.49 -15.82
C ALA A 189 -0.47 14.13 -15.12
N GLY A 190 0.38 13.92 -14.12
CA GLY A 190 0.37 12.71 -13.29
C GLY A 190 -0.96 12.50 -12.56
N TYR A 191 -1.53 13.56 -11.97
CA TYR A 191 -2.84 13.48 -11.34
C TYR A 191 -3.98 13.25 -12.34
N VAL A 192 -3.92 13.84 -13.54
CA VAL A 192 -4.89 13.58 -14.62
C VAL A 192 -4.81 12.12 -15.06
N ALA A 193 -3.62 11.56 -15.23
CA ALA A 193 -3.42 10.14 -15.53
C ALA A 193 -3.96 9.23 -14.41
N TYR A 194 -3.74 9.60 -13.15
CA TYR A 194 -4.31 8.89 -12.00
C TYR A 194 -5.85 8.92 -11.99
N VAL A 195 -6.45 10.07 -12.31
CA VAL A 195 -7.92 10.15 -12.49
C VAL A 195 -8.37 9.25 -13.63
N HIS A 196 -7.69 9.29 -14.78
CA HIS A 196 -8.01 8.48 -15.95
C HIS A 196 -7.99 6.97 -15.68
N MET A 197 -7.08 6.49 -14.82
CA MET A 197 -7.04 5.09 -14.39
C MET A 197 -8.33 4.62 -13.71
N THR A 198 -9.05 5.53 -13.04
CA THR A 198 -10.25 5.21 -12.24
C THR A 198 -11.56 5.67 -12.87
N ASP A 199 -11.51 6.75 -13.65
CA ASP A 199 -12.62 7.39 -14.35
C ASP A 199 -12.11 7.82 -15.73
N PRO A 200 -12.15 6.91 -16.73
CA PRO A 200 -11.56 7.15 -18.04
C PRO A 200 -12.16 8.36 -18.75
N GLU A 201 -13.47 8.57 -18.64
CA GLU A 201 -14.19 9.66 -19.30
C GLU A 201 -13.81 11.02 -18.72
N LEU A 202 -13.82 11.15 -17.39
CA LEU A 202 -13.33 12.38 -16.76
C LEU A 202 -11.85 12.61 -17.05
N GLY A 203 -11.03 11.56 -16.99
CA GLY A 203 -9.60 11.64 -17.29
C GLY A 203 -9.31 12.13 -18.71
N LYS A 204 -10.03 11.62 -19.71
CA LYS A 204 -9.93 12.09 -21.11
C LYS A 204 -10.30 13.57 -21.23
N SER A 205 -11.38 14.00 -20.56
CA SER A 205 -11.81 15.40 -20.57
C SER A 205 -10.75 16.33 -19.98
N LEU A 206 -10.17 15.96 -18.83
CA LEU A 206 -9.12 16.74 -18.17
C LEU A 206 -7.81 16.75 -18.98
N ARG A 207 -7.46 15.62 -19.61
CA ARG A 207 -6.29 15.51 -20.48
C ARG A 207 -6.40 16.43 -21.69
N LYS A 208 -7.55 16.48 -22.35
CA LYS A 208 -7.81 17.41 -23.46
C LYS A 208 -7.65 18.88 -23.04
N GLN A 209 -8.11 19.24 -21.84
CA GLN A 209 -7.93 20.60 -21.32
C GLN A 209 -6.47 20.93 -21.07
N LEU A 210 -5.68 19.98 -20.59
CA LEU A 210 -4.25 20.16 -20.37
C LEU A 210 -3.48 20.27 -21.69
N GLU A 211 -3.75 19.40 -22.67
CA GLU A 211 -3.11 19.43 -23.99
C GLU A 211 -3.39 20.74 -24.74
N ALA A 212 -4.58 21.32 -24.57
CA ALA A 212 -4.93 22.62 -25.14
C ALA A 212 -4.17 23.80 -24.50
N LEU A 213 -3.58 23.61 -23.31
CA LEU A 213 -2.76 24.61 -22.61
C LEU A 213 -1.27 24.48 -22.93
N ASP A 214 -0.78 23.27 -23.20
CA ASP A 214 0.61 23.02 -23.63
C ASP A 214 0.87 23.40 -25.10
N ALA A 215 -0.19 23.51 -25.92
CA ALA A 215 -0.12 23.90 -27.33
C ALA A 215 -0.07 25.43 -27.56
N VAL A 216 0.08 26.23 -26.50
CA VAL A 216 0.17 27.70 -26.49
C VAL A 216 1.51 28.09 -25.87
#